data_AF-A0A1I0H7H0-F1
#
_entry.id   AF-A0A1I0H7H0-F1
#
_cell.length_a   1.000
_cell.length_b   1.000
_cell.length_c   1.000
_cell.angle_alpha   90.00
_cell.angle_beta   90.00
_cell.angle_gamma   90.00
#
_symmetry.space_group_name_H-M   'P 1'
#
loop_
_entity.id
_entity.type
_entity.pdbx_description
1 polymer ?
#
loop_
_entity_poly.entity_id
_entity_poly.type
_entity_poly.pdbx_seq_one_letter_code
_entity_poly.pdbx_strand_id
1 'polypeptide(L)'
;MGLILSNVKVYRIKLALVLWSLLGNSGKTQILNLVGELLGTDKIANIPIQQMNEVSKFTLGSIVGKRLISIGDQTGSEIKDSSVFKQITGGDAVKIEPKNKQPFYYIFPGGIAIACKPSQFPG
;
A
#
# COMPACT_ATOMS: atom_id res chain seq x y z
N MET A 1 2.27 -0.85 12.99
CA MET A 1 2.80 -2.18 12.63
C MET A 1 2.05 -3.34 13.28
N GLY A 2 1.75 -3.30 14.59
CA GLY A 2 0.98 -4.37 15.25
C GLY A 2 -0.34 -4.76 14.56
N LEU A 3 -1.08 -3.78 14.02
CA LEU A 3 -2.32 -4.06 13.27
C LEU A 3 -2.08 -4.90 12.00
N ILE A 4 -1.01 -4.61 11.26
CA ILE A 4 -0.63 -5.37 10.04
C ILE A 4 -0.25 -6.81 10.42
N LEU A 5 0.46 -7.00 11.53
CA LEU A 5 0.88 -8.32 12.03
C LEU A 5 -0.28 -9.12 12.67
N SER A 6 -1.35 -8.45 13.07
CA SER A 6 -2.53 -9.09 13.66
C SER A 6 -3.52 -9.60 12.61
N ASN A 7 -4.53 -10.36 13.05
CA ASN A 7 -5.68 -10.76 12.23
C ASN A 7 -6.78 -9.67 12.13
N VAL A 8 -6.51 -8.44 12.55
CA VAL A 8 -7.49 -7.34 12.48
C VAL A 8 -7.55 -6.78 11.07
N LYS A 9 -8.76 -6.61 10.53
CA LYS A 9 -8.97 -5.91 9.26
C LYS A 9 -8.56 -4.43 9.40
N VAL A 10 -7.45 -4.04 8.77
CA VAL A 10 -6.76 -2.76 9.06
C VAL A 10 -7.61 -1.58 8.64
N TYR A 11 -8.38 -1.70 7.54
CA TYR A 11 -9.29 -0.66 7.08
C TYR A 11 -10.32 -0.19 8.12
N ARG A 12 -10.57 -0.95 9.20
CA ARG A 12 -11.43 -0.51 10.31
C ARG A 12 -10.94 0.77 10.98
N ILE A 13 -9.64 1.05 10.92
CA ILE A 13 -9.05 2.27 11.50
C ILE A 13 -9.00 3.42 10.49
N LYS A 14 -9.12 3.15 9.19
CA LYS A 14 -9.02 4.12 8.08
C LYS A 14 -7.70 4.91 8.01
N LEU A 15 -6.56 4.25 8.31
CA LEU A 15 -5.24 4.88 8.32
C LEU A 15 -4.24 4.19 7.39
N ALA A 16 -3.28 4.97 6.90
CA ALA A 16 -2.03 4.50 6.33
C ALA A 16 -0.86 4.92 7.25
N LEU A 17 0.19 4.11 7.34
CA LEU A 17 1.40 4.48 8.07
C LEU A 17 2.36 5.22 7.14
N VAL A 18 2.82 6.41 7.54
CA VAL A 18 3.87 7.14 6.82
C VAL A 18 5.14 7.17 7.67
N LEU A 19 6.22 6.64 7.10
CA LEU A 19 7.58 6.72 7.62
C LEU A 19 8.31 7.85 6.88
N TRP A 20 8.49 8.97 7.57
CA TRP A 20 9.16 10.15 7.05
C TRP A 20 10.52 10.33 7.74
N SER A 21 11.58 10.63 6.98
CA SER A 21 12.79 11.23 7.58
C SER A 21 13.61 12.04 6.57
N LEU A 22 14.18 13.15 7.05
CA LEU A 22 15.09 14.05 6.31
C LEU A 22 16.40 13.38 5.93
N LEU A 23 16.86 12.42 6.73
CA LEU A 23 18.13 11.74 6.55
C LEU A 23 17.96 10.45 5.74
N GLY A 24 18.92 10.19 4.85
CA GLY A 24 19.15 8.85 4.32
C GLY A 24 19.48 7.87 5.45
N ASN A 25 19.32 6.56 5.20
CA ASN A 25 19.67 5.51 6.17
C ASN A 25 19.02 5.64 7.56
N SER A 26 17.81 6.21 7.62
CA SER A 26 17.05 6.45 8.86
C SER A 26 16.32 5.23 9.41
N GLY A 27 16.66 4.03 8.94
CA GLY A 27 15.99 2.78 9.35
C GLY A 27 14.59 2.55 8.76
N LYS A 28 14.03 3.47 7.97
CA LYS A 28 12.72 3.30 7.30
C LYS A 28 12.63 1.99 6.51
N THR A 29 13.63 1.74 5.66
CA THR A 29 13.73 0.51 4.87
C THR A 29 13.91 -0.71 5.76
N GLN A 30 14.70 -0.61 6.84
CA GLN A 30 14.91 -1.74 7.74
C GLN A 30 13.65 -2.13 8.51
N ILE A 31 12.81 -1.16 8.89
CA ILE A 31 11.50 -1.44 9.48
C ILE A 31 10.60 -2.17 8.50
N LEU A 32 10.55 -1.74 7.24
CA LEU A 32 9.74 -2.42 6.21
C LEU A 32 10.26 -3.84 5.92
N ASN A 33 11.58 -4.02 5.88
CA ASN A 33 12.21 -5.34 5.70
C ASN A 33 11.86 -6.28 6.86
N LEU A 34 12.02 -5.83 8.11
CA LEU A 34 11.67 -6.61 9.30
C LEU A 34 10.19 -7.03 9.28
N VAL A 35 9.29 -6.11 8.92
CA VAL A 35 7.86 -6.42 8.78
C VAL A 35 7.62 -7.45 7.68
N GLY A 36 8.39 -7.39 6.58
CA GLY A 36 8.34 -8.38 5.52
C GLY A 36 8.84 -9.77 5.93
N GLU A 37 9.90 -9.85 6.73
CA GLU A 37 10.37 -11.11 7.30
C GLU A 37 9.32 -11.72 8.26
N LEU A 38 8.68 -10.88 9.09
CA LEU A 38 7.65 -11.34 10.02
C LEU A 38 6.35 -11.79 9.32
N LEU A 39 5.95 -11.12 8.25
CA LEU A 39 4.72 -11.46 7.51
C LEU A 39 4.91 -12.58 6.48
N GLY A 40 6.14 -12.76 5.99
CA GLY A 40 6.41 -13.42 4.72
C GLY A 40 6.36 -12.42 3.56
N THR A 41 7.39 -12.44 2.71
CA THR A 41 7.49 -11.53 1.56
C THR A 41 6.38 -11.76 0.53
N ASP A 42 5.79 -12.96 0.49
CA ASP A 42 4.61 -13.29 -0.31
C ASP A 42 3.35 -12.53 0.14
N LYS A 43 3.33 -11.98 1.37
CA LYS A 43 2.24 -11.15 1.89
C LYS A 43 2.40 -9.66 1.61
N ILE A 44 3.47 -9.24 0.95
CA ILE A 44 3.71 -7.84 0.58
C ILE A 44 3.42 -7.63 -0.91
N ALA A 45 2.77 -6.50 -1.22
CA ALA A 45 2.74 -5.92 -2.55
C ALA A 45 3.49 -4.58 -2.53
N ASN A 46 4.35 -4.35 -3.51
CA ASN A 46 5.02 -3.06 -3.71
C ASN A 46 4.31 -2.33 -4.85
N ILE A 47 3.50 -1.33 -4.52
CA ILE A 47 2.69 -0.59 -5.50
C ILE A 47 2.88 0.90 -5.22
N PRO A 48 3.47 1.68 -6.15
CA PRO A 48 3.53 3.14 -6.04
C PRO A 48 2.13 3.74 -5.97
N ILE A 49 1.92 4.83 -5.22
CA ILE A 49 0.60 5.45 -5.12
C ILE A 49 0.09 5.95 -6.48
N GLN A 50 1.01 6.34 -7.38
CA GLN A 50 0.71 6.77 -8.75
C GLN A 50 0.19 5.62 -9.62
N GLN A 51 0.34 4.37 -9.19
CA GLN A 51 -0.23 3.18 -9.83
C GLN A 51 -1.47 2.66 -9.07
N MET A 52 -1.94 3.37 -8.04
CA MET A 52 -3.21 3.11 -7.38
C MET A 52 -4.33 3.92 -8.04
N ASN A 53 -4.60 3.63 -9.31
CA ASN A 53 -5.67 4.28 -10.07
C ASN A 53 -6.32 3.30 -11.05
N GLU A 54 -7.43 3.72 -11.63
CA GLU A 54 -8.17 2.92 -12.61
C GLU A 54 -7.41 2.65 -13.91
N VAL A 55 -6.31 3.34 -14.21
CA VAL A 55 -5.51 3.05 -15.41
C VAL A 55 -4.58 1.84 -15.16
N SER A 56 -4.16 1.64 -13.91
CA SER A 56 -3.17 0.63 -13.50
C SER A 56 -3.81 -0.64 -12.89
N LYS A 57 -4.97 -1.05 -13.42
CA LYS A 57 -5.82 -2.13 -12.83
C LYS A 57 -5.12 -3.48 -12.68
N PHE A 58 -4.18 -3.81 -13.57
CA PHE A 58 -3.39 -5.04 -13.48
C PHE A 58 -2.47 -5.03 -12.24
N THR A 59 -1.95 -3.87 -11.86
CA THR A 59 -1.10 -3.72 -10.67
C THR A 59 -1.91 -3.98 -9.40
N LEU A 60 -3.18 -3.56 -9.36
CA LEU A 60 -4.08 -3.86 -8.23
C LEU A 60 -4.36 -5.36 -8.07
N GLY A 61 -4.32 -6.14 -9.15
CA GLY A 61 -4.45 -7.61 -9.07
C GLY A 61 -3.43 -8.28 -8.13
N SER A 62 -2.28 -7.64 -7.91
CA SER A 62 -1.24 -8.16 -7.01
C SER A 62 -1.58 -8.07 -5.52
N ILE A 63 -2.62 -7.32 -5.12
CA ILE A 63 -2.99 -7.15 -3.70
C ILE A 63 -3.81 -8.32 -3.12
N VAL A 64 -4.29 -9.22 -3.98
CA VAL A 64 -5.11 -10.37 -3.57
C VAL A 64 -4.24 -11.31 -2.74
N GLY A 65 -4.72 -11.65 -1.53
CA GLY A 65 -3.97 -12.48 -0.58
C GLY A 65 -2.81 -11.78 0.12
N LYS A 66 -2.62 -10.48 -0.11
CA LYS A 66 -1.59 -9.66 0.55
C LYS A 66 -2.11 -9.07 1.86
N ARG A 67 -1.17 -8.73 2.74
CA ARG A 67 -1.40 -8.13 4.06
C ARG A 67 -0.87 -6.71 4.18
N LEU A 68 0.12 -6.36 3.37
CA LEU A 68 0.75 -5.05 3.36
C LEU A 68 0.94 -4.58 1.92
N ILE A 69 0.50 -3.35 1.63
CA ILE A 69 0.98 -2.61 0.47
C ILE A 69 2.06 -1.67 0.95
N SER A 70 3.25 -1.80 0.38
CA SER A 70 4.40 -0.95 0.66
C SER A 70 4.59 0.00 -0.52
N ILE A 71 4.67 1.30 -0.21
CA ILE A 71 5.03 2.37 -1.15
C ILE A 71 6.43 2.83 -0.77
N GLY A 72 7.43 2.45 -1.57
CA GLY A 72 8.82 2.90 -1.41
C GLY A 72 9.18 4.03 -2.36
N ASP A 73 10.02 4.95 -1.91
CA ASP A 73 10.62 6.05 -2.70
C ASP A 73 9.59 6.90 -3.46
N GLN A 74 8.60 7.41 -2.72
CA GLN A 74 7.38 8.02 -3.24
C GLN A 74 7.53 9.09 -4.35
N THR A 75 8.60 9.82 -4.63
CA THR A 75 8.63 10.98 -5.56
C THR A 75 7.61 12.11 -5.29
N GLY A 76 8.03 13.37 -5.46
CA GLY A 76 7.15 14.55 -5.31
C GLY A 76 6.15 14.74 -6.45
N SER A 77 5.92 13.69 -7.25
CA SER A 77 5.00 13.73 -8.37
C SER A 77 3.56 13.83 -7.86
N GLU A 78 2.77 14.70 -8.49
CA GLU A 78 1.38 14.94 -8.12
C GLU A 78 0.53 13.67 -8.18
N ILE A 79 -0.26 13.44 -7.13
CA ILE A 79 -1.25 12.37 -7.07
C ILE A 79 -2.51 12.88 -7.78
N LYS A 80 -2.65 12.54 -9.06
CA LYS A 80 -3.78 12.97 -9.89
C LYS A 80 -5.12 12.34 -9.48
N ASP A 81 -5.07 11.12 -8.96
CA ASP A 81 -6.24 10.38 -8.50
C ASP A 81 -5.89 9.61 -7.21
N SER A 82 -6.69 9.84 -6.16
CA SER A 82 -6.55 9.20 -4.85
C SER A 82 -7.75 8.32 -4.48
N SER A 83 -8.68 8.10 -5.42
CA SER A 83 -9.92 7.34 -5.19
C SER A 83 -9.65 5.92 -4.71
N VAL A 84 -8.82 5.17 -5.43
CA VAL A 84 -8.45 3.79 -5.08
C VAL A 84 -7.70 3.74 -3.74
N PHE A 85 -6.79 4.68 -3.47
CA PHE A 85 -6.11 4.77 -2.18
C PHE A 85 -7.12 4.94 -1.03
N LYS A 86 -8.11 5.83 -1.20
CA LYS A 86 -9.19 6.05 -0.23
C LYS A 86 -10.07 4.82 -0.08
N GLN A 87 -10.41 4.12 -1.16
CA GLN A 87 -11.18 2.88 -1.11
C GLN A 87 -10.44 1.80 -0.31
N ILE A 88 -9.15 1.58 -0.60
CA ILE A 88 -8.31 0.59 0.10
C ILE A 88 -8.20 0.91 1.59
N THR A 89 -7.88 2.15 1.94
CA THR A 89 -7.74 2.57 3.35
C THR A 89 -9.09 2.61 4.07
N GLY A 90 -10.17 2.97 3.37
CA GLY A 90 -11.53 3.08 3.89
C GLY A 90 -12.28 1.74 4.03
N GLY A 91 -11.81 0.69 3.35
CA GLY A 91 -12.44 -0.63 3.37
C GLY A 91 -13.54 -0.81 2.32
N ASP A 92 -13.54 0.02 1.29
CA ASP A 92 -14.43 -0.11 0.15
C ASP A 92 -13.92 -1.17 -0.83
N ALA A 93 -14.84 -1.74 -1.61
CA ALA A 93 -14.48 -2.72 -2.62
C ALA A 93 -13.81 -2.05 -3.82
N VAL A 94 -12.63 -2.52 -4.19
CA VAL A 94 -11.91 -2.09 -5.40
C VAL A 94 -12.10 -3.11 -6.50
N LYS A 95 -12.21 -2.64 -7.75
CA LYS A 95 -12.31 -3.52 -8.91
C LYS A 95 -10.93 -4.08 -9.27
N ILE A 96 -10.84 -5.40 -9.36
CA ILE A 96 -9.65 -6.14 -9.76
C ILE A 96 -9.88 -6.77 -11.13
N GLU A 97 -8.93 -6.57 -12.05
CA GLU A 97 -8.98 -7.09 -13.42
C GLU A 97 -7.72 -7.93 -13.72
N PRO A 98 -7.69 -9.22 -13.32
CA PRO A 98 -6.55 -10.08 -13.60
C PRO A 98 -6.49 -10.43 -15.09
N LYS A 99 -5.28 -10.63 -15.62
CA LYS A 99 -5.10 -11.10 -17.01
C LYS A 99 -5.84 -12.43 -17.23
N ASN A 100 -6.60 -12.50 -18.32
CA ASN A 100 -7.32 -13.71 -18.76
C ASN A 100 -8.35 -14.25 -17.73
N LYS A 101 -8.90 -13.40 -16.85
CA LYS A 101 -9.95 -13.77 -15.90
C LYS A 101 -11.04 -12.71 -15.86
N GLN A 102 -12.23 -13.11 -15.42
CA GLN A 102 -13.33 -12.17 -15.19
C GLN A 102 -12.97 -11.17 -14.08
N PRO A 103 -13.30 -9.88 -14.26
CA PRO A 103 -13.17 -8.89 -13.19
C PRO A 103 -13.98 -9.26 -11.96
N PHE A 104 -13.49 -8.89 -10.79
CA PHE A 104 -14.21 -9.05 -9.53
C PHE A 104 -13.92 -7.89 -8.59
N TYR A 105 -14.74 -7.75 -7.56
CA TYR A 105 -14.55 -6.74 -6.51
C TYR A 105 -13.87 -7.36 -5.29
N TYR A 106 -12.93 -6.63 -4.71
CA TYR A 106 -12.13 -7.10 -3.58
C TYR A 106 -12.00 -6.02 -2.50
N ILE A 107 -12.18 -6.42 -1.24
CA ILE A 107 -11.93 -5.55 -0.09
C ILE A 107 -10.59 -5.93 0.51
N PHE A 108 -9.61 -5.03 0.47
CA PHE A 108 -8.27 -5.29 0.98
C PHE A 108 -8.26 -5.32 2.51
N PRO A 109 -7.93 -6.44 3.17
CA PRO A 109 -7.92 -6.50 4.64
C PRO A 109 -6.67 -5.84 5.25
N GLY A 110 -5.63 -5.63 4.44
CA GLY A 110 -4.30 -5.17 4.81
C GLY A 110 -4.16 -3.68 5.07
N GLY A 111 -2.94 -3.27 5.45
CA GLY A 111 -2.57 -1.88 5.64
C GLY A 111 -1.69 -1.36 4.51
N ILE A 112 -1.56 -0.03 4.45
CA ILE A 112 -0.59 0.65 3.59
C ILE A 112 0.53 1.22 4.45
N ALA A 113 1.78 1.00 4.06
CA ALA A 113 2.95 1.68 4.63
C ALA A 113 3.70 2.45 3.54
N ILE A 114 4.04 3.70 3.83
CA ILE A 114 4.72 4.61 2.90
C ILE A 114 6.07 4.98 3.49
N ALA A 115 7.14 4.78 2.75
CA ALA A 115 8.46 5.31 3.09
C ALA A 115 8.81 6.42 2.09
N CYS A 116 8.90 7.66 2.59
CA CYS A 116 9.19 8.83 1.75
C CYS A 116 10.34 9.66 2.31
N LYS A 117 10.95 10.43 1.40
CA LYS A 117 11.89 11.52 1.70
C LYS A 117 11.15 12.86 1.67
N PRO A 118 11.67 13.92 2.30
CA PRO A 118 10.95 15.19 2.49
C PRO A 118 10.57 15.89 1.18
N SER A 119 11.35 15.72 0.13
CA SER A 119 11.08 16.30 -1.19
C SER A 119 9.90 15.64 -1.93
N GLN A 120 9.20 14.70 -1.30
CA GLN A 120 8.28 13.77 -1.97
C GLN A 120 6.87 13.73 -1.39
N PHE A 121 6.56 14.50 -0.34
CA PHE A 121 5.21 14.61 0.20
C PHE A 121 4.70 16.04 -0.01
N PRO A 122 3.57 16.25 -0.72
CA PRO A 122 2.96 17.56 -0.80
C PRO A 122 2.48 17.96 0.60
N GLY A 123 2.89 19.16 1.02
CA GLY A 123 2.40 19.81 2.24
C GLY A 123 0.96 20.27 2.10
#